data_AF-A0A955FN46-F1
#
_entry.id   AF-A0A955FN46-F1
#
_cell.length_a   1.000
_cell.length_b   1.000
_cell.length_c   1.000
_cell.angle_alpha   90.00
_cell.angle_beta   90.00
_cell.angle_gamma   90.00
#
_symmetry.space_group_name_H-M   'P 1'
#
loop_
_entity.id
_entity.type
_entity.pdbx_description
1 polymer ?
#
loop_
_entity_poly.entity_id
_entity_poly.type
_entity_poly.pdbx_seq_one_letter_code
_entity_poly.pdbx_strand_id
1 'polypeptide(L)'
;KELHKVGKSRKLPGGAVIVGGTSKLPGLDDFAREKLELPAHIGTLHSLKGLVDVVDDPAFATAIGLMQLDMLLQPGQGGQSQPPGKPSSKAFGLIDGLFKKIKG
;
A
#
# COMPACT_ATOMS: atom_id res chain seq x y z
N LYS A 1 28.01 11.95 -5.19
CA LYS A 1 28.36 12.76 -6.39
C LYS A 1 27.12 13.31 -7.13
N GLU A 2 26.03 12.55 -7.26
CA GLU A 2 24.84 13.03 -8.01
C GLU A 2 24.07 14.17 -7.33
N LEU A 3 23.90 14.18 -6.00
CA LEU A 3 23.20 15.28 -5.29
C LEU A 3 23.91 16.65 -5.45
N HIS A 4 25.24 16.62 -5.56
CA HIS A 4 26.09 17.79 -5.79
C HIS A 4 26.00 18.34 -7.21
N LYS A 5 25.78 17.47 -8.20
CA LYS A 5 25.54 17.88 -9.59
C LYS A 5 24.22 18.61 -9.78
N VAL A 6 23.22 18.32 -8.94
CA VAL A 6 21.87 18.94 -9.03
C VAL A 6 21.81 20.28 -8.28
N GLY A 7 22.90 20.75 -7.65
CA GLY A 7 22.93 22.02 -6.90
C GLY A 7 21.96 22.06 -5.70
N LYS A 8 21.44 20.90 -5.29
CA LYS A 8 20.43 20.74 -4.23
C LYS A 8 20.94 19.94 -3.02
N SER A 9 22.25 19.74 -2.88
CA SER A 9 22.84 18.96 -1.78
C SER A 9 22.36 19.38 -0.39
N ARG A 10 22.07 20.67 -0.18
CA ARG A 10 21.56 21.22 1.09
C ARG A 10 20.07 21.57 1.09
N LYS A 11 19.29 21.05 0.11
CA LYS A 11 17.89 21.45 -0.14
C LYS A 11 16.90 20.29 -0.12
N LEU A 12 17.21 19.19 0.57
CA LEU A 12 16.26 18.10 0.78
C LEU A 12 15.73 18.15 2.21
N PRO A 13 14.70 18.98 2.50
CA PRO A 13 14.13 19.09 3.84
C PRO A 13 13.56 17.76 4.36
N GLY A 14 13.19 16.84 3.46
CA GLY A 14 12.74 15.49 3.81
C GLY A 14 13.86 14.49 4.12
N GLY A 15 15.13 14.82 3.85
CA GLY A 15 16.26 13.92 4.10
C GLY A 15 16.23 12.64 3.27
N ALA A 16 16.70 11.55 3.85
CA ALA A 16 16.74 10.20 3.28
C ALA A 16 16.05 9.18 4.20
N VAL A 17 15.31 8.24 3.60
CA VAL A 17 14.69 7.11 4.29
C VAL A 17 15.36 5.83 3.81
N ILE A 18 15.86 5.02 4.73
CA ILE A 18 16.57 3.77 4.41
C ILE A 18 15.62 2.59 4.63
N VAL A 19 15.48 1.75 3.61
CA VAL A 19 14.63 0.53 3.63
C VAL A 19 15.40 -0.67 3.07
N GLY A 20 14.82 -1.87 3.16
CA GLY A 20 15.43 -3.13 2.75
C GLY A 20 16.05 -3.90 3.92
N GLY A 21 16.53 -5.13 3.68
CA GLY A 21 17.06 -5.99 4.75
C GLY A 21 18.31 -5.44 5.45
N THR A 22 19.17 -4.74 4.70
CA THR A 22 20.37 -4.10 5.23
C THR A 22 20.08 -2.89 6.11
N SER A 23 18.85 -2.35 6.05
CA SER A 23 18.45 -1.20 6.88
C SER A 23 18.52 -1.48 8.38
N LYS A 24 18.53 -2.76 8.77
CA LYS A 24 18.65 -3.21 10.17
C LYS A 24 20.08 -3.24 10.71
N LEU A 25 21.09 -2.91 9.89
CA LEU A 25 22.45 -2.80 10.39
C LEU A 25 22.52 -1.70 11.48
N PRO A 26 23.03 -2.02 12.68
CA PRO A 26 23.17 -1.03 13.73
C PRO A 26 24.01 0.18 13.26
N GLY A 27 23.48 1.40 13.47
CA GLY A 27 24.17 2.65 13.15
C GLY A 27 24.20 3.01 11.66
N LEU A 28 23.44 2.32 10.80
CA LEU A 28 23.41 2.64 9.36
C LEU A 28 22.82 4.03 9.09
N ASP A 29 21.80 4.44 9.83
CA ASP A 29 21.19 5.76 9.73
C ASP A 29 22.13 6.87 10.21
N ASP A 30 22.90 6.63 11.28
CA ASP A 30 23.97 7.53 11.73
C ASP A 30 25.05 7.70 10.66
N PHE A 31 25.53 6.59 10.10
CA PHE A 31 26.52 6.59 9.02
C PHE A 31 25.99 7.34 7.79
N ALA A 32 24.74 7.08 7.39
CA ALA A 32 24.12 7.76 6.26
C ALA A 32 23.97 9.27 6.52
N ARG A 33 23.62 9.68 7.74
CA ARG A 33 23.52 11.08 8.13
C ARG A 33 24.84 11.82 8.01
N GLU A 34 25.93 11.18 8.45
CA GLU A 34 27.29 11.73 8.35
C GLU A 34 27.74 11.84 6.89
N LYS A 35 27.57 10.79 6.08
CA LYS A 35 28.06 10.77 4.70
C LYS A 35 27.22 11.59 3.72
N LEU A 36 25.92 11.72 3.96
CA LEU A 36 25.01 12.45 3.10
C LEU A 36 24.85 13.92 3.50
N GLU A 37 25.30 14.30 4.70
CA GLU A 37 25.08 15.64 5.28
C GLU A 37 23.58 16.03 5.29
N LEU A 38 22.70 15.05 5.47
CA LEU A 38 21.24 15.19 5.43
C LEU A 38 20.61 14.37 6.56
N PRO A 39 19.41 14.75 7.05
CA PRO A 39 18.64 13.89 7.95
C PRO A 39 18.45 12.50 7.31
N ALA A 40 18.74 11.45 8.06
CA ALA A 40 18.57 10.06 7.63
C ALA A 40 17.94 9.25 8.76
N HIS A 41 17.01 8.35 8.42
CA HIS A 41 16.35 7.45 9.35
C HIS A 41 15.94 6.15 8.66
N ILE A 42 15.76 5.08 9.45
CA ILE A 42 15.21 3.81 8.97
C ILE A 42 13.71 3.98 8.75
N GLY A 43 13.23 3.54 7.59
CA GLY A 43 11.82 3.61 7.23
C GLY A 43 10.98 2.60 7.99
N THR A 44 9.77 3.00 8.37
CA THR A 44 8.74 2.11 8.90
C THR A 44 7.63 1.98 7.88
N LEU A 45 7.07 0.77 7.75
CA LEU A 45 5.97 0.50 6.84
C LEU A 45 4.65 0.58 7.61
N HIS A 46 3.60 1.02 6.94
CA HIS A 46 2.28 1.13 7.56
C HIS A 46 1.55 -0.18 7.45
N SER A 47 1.04 -0.69 8.58
CA SER A 47 0.32 -1.96 8.65
C SER A 47 -0.89 -1.96 7.72
N LEU A 48 -0.99 -2.98 6.87
CA LEU A 48 -2.14 -3.18 6.02
C LEU A 48 -3.15 -4.04 6.75
N LYS A 49 -4.42 -3.62 6.74
CA LYS A 49 -5.49 -4.29 7.50
C LYS A 49 -5.57 -5.78 7.10
N GLY A 50 -5.30 -6.67 8.05
CA GLY A 50 -5.30 -8.14 7.84
C GLY A 50 -3.92 -8.78 7.66
N LEU A 51 -2.85 -7.99 7.58
CA LEU A 51 -1.46 -8.46 7.56
C LEU A 51 -0.70 -7.65 8.62
N VAL A 52 -0.69 -8.11 9.86
CA VAL A 52 -0.19 -7.30 10.99
C VAL A 52 1.23 -7.71 11.38
N ASP A 53 1.56 -9.00 11.25
CA ASP A 53 2.79 -9.55 11.86
C ASP A 53 4.05 -9.41 10.97
N VAL A 54 3.90 -9.14 9.67
CA VAL A 54 5.02 -9.06 8.71
C VAL A 54 5.27 -7.64 8.21
N VAL A 55 4.37 -6.70 8.52
CA VAL A 55 4.36 -5.41 7.84
C VAL A 55 5.34 -4.42 8.42
N ASP A 56 5.78 -4.53 9.67
CA ASP A 56 6.69 -3.54 10.27
C ASP A 56 8.16 -3.71 9.88
N ASP A 57 8.50 -4.72 9.08
CA ASP A 57 9.88 -4.96 8.67
C ASP A 57 10.22 -4.21 7.35
N PRO A 58 11.15 -3.23 7.37
CA PRO A 58 11.56 -2.47 6.18
C PRO A 58 12.13 -3.33 5.05
N ALA A 59 12.49 -4.58 5.31
CA ALA A 59 12.87 -5.54 4.27
C ALA A 59 11.76 -5.77 3.23
N PHE A 60 10.49 -5.63 3.62
CA PHE A 60 9.33 -5.87 2.74
C PHE A 60 8.82 -4.63 2.01
N ALA A 61 9.50 -3.49 2.11
CA ALA A 61 9.07 -2.22 1.52
C ALA A 61 8.71 -2.33 0.03
N THR A 62 9.52 -3.07 -0.74
CA THR A 62 9.28 -3.28 -2.17
C THR A 62 8.03 -4.12 -2.43
N ALA A 63 7.86 -5.24 -1.71
CA ALA A 63 6.72 -6.13 -1.90
C ALA A 63 5.40 -5.42 -1.53
N ILE A 64 5.39 -4.70 -0.41
CA ILE A 64 4.25 -3.90 0.03
C ILE A 64 3.96 -2.77 -0.97
N GLY A 65 4.97 -2.08 -1.47
CA GLY A 65 4.81 -1.04 -2.47
C GLY A 65 4.23 -1.55 -3.79
N LEU A 66 4.63 -2.74 -4.24
CA LEU A 66 4.06 -3.38 -5.43
C LEU A 66 2.60 -3.77 -5.23
N MET A 67 2.25 -4.30 -4.05
CA MET A 67 0.87 -4.63 -3.73
C MET A 67 -0.01 -3.37 -3.66
N GLN A 68 0.49 -2.29 -3.03
CA GLN A 68 -0.19 -0.99 -3.02
C GLN A 68 -0.35 -0.43 -4.44
N LEU A 69 0.66 -0.60 -5.30
CA LEU A 69 0.61 -0.17 -6.68
C LEU A 69 -0.47 -0.90 -7.46
N ASP A 70 -0.58 -2.23 -7.33
CA ASP A 70 -1.66 -3.01 -7.94
C ASP A 70 -3.05 -2.54 -7.46
N MET A 71 -3.21 -2.33 -6.15
CA MET A 71 -4.44 -1.79 -5.57
C MET A 71 -4.80 -0.40 -6.09
N LEU A 72 -3.80 0.47 -6.32
CA LEU A 72 -4.01 1.81 -6.89
C LEU A 72 -4.36 1.76 -8.37
N LEU A 73 -3.79 0.81 -9.11
CA LEU A 73 -3.99 0.68 -10.56
C LEU A 73 -5.28 -0.05 -10.93
N GLN A 74 -5.84 -0.88 -10.04
CA GLN A 74 -7.17 -1.48 -10.24
C GLN A 74 -8.27 -0.45 -9.98
N PRO A 75 -8.94 0.09 -11.02
CA PRO A 75 -10.09 0.96 -10.82
C PRO A 75 -11.28 0.05 -10.49
N GLY A 76 -11.53 -0.18 -9.19
CA GLY A 76 -12.83 -0.70 -8.74
C GLY A 76 -12.89 -2.00 -7.96
N GLN A 77 -11.80 -2.49 -7.35
CA GLN A 77 -11.91 -3.53 -6.32
C GLN A 77 -11.22 -3.12 -5.02
N GLY A 78 -11.70 -2.02 -4.42
CA GLY A 78 -11.65 -1.91 -2.96
C GLY A 78 -12.45 -3.09 -2.39
N GLY A 79 -11.79 -3.93 -1.58
CA GLY A 79 -12.30 -5.24 -1.18
C GLY A 79 -13.75 -5.25 -0.73
N GLN A 80 -14.61 -5.88 -1.53
CA GLN A 80 -15.86 -6.43 -1.05
C GLN A 80 -15.63 -7.92 -0.79
N SER A 81 -15.30 -8.25 0.46
CA SER A 81 -15.69 -9.53 1.01
C SER A 81 -17.23 -9.52 1.12
N GLN A 82 -17.92 -9.81 0.02
CA GLN A 82 -19.34 -10.16 0.05
C GLN A 82 -19.45 -11.60 0.57
N PRO A 83 -20.11 -11.85 1.71
CA PRO A 83 -20.40 -13.20 2.12
C PRO A 83 -21.38 -13.84 1.13
N PRO A 84 -21.30 -15.16 0.89
CA PRO A 84 -22.23 -15.86 0.01
C PRO A 84 -23.58 -15.94 0.73
N GLY A 85 -24.54 -15.09 0.36
CA GLY A 85 -25.92 -15.28 0.82
C GLY A 85 -26.80 -14.04 0.83
N LYS A 86 -27.63 -13.90 -0.21
CA LYS A 86 -29.11 -13.99 -0.18
C LYS A 86 -29.66 -13.41 -1.49
N PRO A 87 -30.49 -14.15 -2.25
CA PRO A 87 -31.09 -13.61 -3.46
C PRO A 87 -32.00 -12.44 -3.10
N SER A 88 -31.80 -11.31 -3.77
CA SER A 88 -32.58 -10.09 -3.60
C SER A 88 -34.07 -10.38 -3.82
N SER A 89 -34.89 -10.15 -2.80
CA SER A 89 -36.35 -10.29 -2.83
C SER A 89 -37.01 -9.47 -3.94
N LYS A 90 -36.36 -8.40 -4.42
CA LYS A 90 -36.82 -7.60 -5.57
C LYS A 90 -36.72 -8.35 -6.90
N ALA A 91 -35.73 -9.22 -7.07
CA ALA A 91 -35.61 -10.03 -8.29
C ALA A 91 -36.70 -11.10 -8.36
N PHE A 92 -37.04 -11.73 -7.22
CA PHE A 92 -38.12 -12.72 -7.17
C PHE A 92 -39.50 -12.09 -7.44
N GLY A 93 -39.77 -10.89 -6.89
CA GLY A 93 -41.06 -10.21 -7.09
C GLY A 93 -41.32 -9.74 -8.53
N LEU A 94 -40.28 -9.49 -9.33
CA LEU A 94 -40.43 -9.08 -10.73
C LEU A 94 -40.73 -10.26 -11.67
N ILE A 95 -40.24 -11.45 -11.35
CA ILE A 95 -40.47 -12.65 -12.15
C ILE A 95 -41.93 -13.12 -11.95
N ASP A 96 -42.45 -13.02 -10.73
CA ASP A 96 -43.85 -13.34 -10.41
C ASP A 96 -44.84 -12.39 -11.10
N GLY A 97 -44.53 -11.09 -11.17
CA GLY A 97 -45.35 -10.10 -11.87
C GLY A 97 -45.41 -10.31 -13.39
N LEU A 98 -44.31 -10.80 -13.97
CA LEU A 98 -44.22 -11.08 -15.41
C LEU A 98 -44.98 -12.36 -15.79
N PHE A 99 -44.90 -13.40 -14.97
CA PHE A 99 -45.63 -14.65 -15.19
C PHE A 99 -47.15 -14.49 -15.07
N LYS A 100 -47.61 -13.59 -14.18
CA LYS A 100 -49.04 -13.26 -14.04
C LYS A 100 -49.62 -12.60 -15.28
N LYS A 101 -48.79 -11.94 -16.11
CA LYS A 101 -49.21 -11.25 -17.34
C LYS A 101 -49.22 -12.15 -18.59
N ILE A 102 -48.54 -13.29 -18.55
CA ILE A 102 -48.47 -14.23 -19.69
C ILE A 102 -49.52 -15.36 -19.57
N LYS A 103 -50.06 -15.60 -18.36
CA LYS A 103 -51.07 -16.63 -18.11
C LYS A 103 -52.51 -16.08 -17.96
N GLY A 104 -52.76 -14.86 -18.43
CA GLY A 104 -54.08 -14.22 -18.48
C GLY A 104 -54.44 -13.82 -19.90
#